data_AF-A0A835TAX1-F1
#
_entry.id   AF-A0A835TAX1-F1
#
_cell.length_a   1.000
_cell.length_b   1.000
_cell.length_c   1.000
_cell.angle_alpha   90.00
_cell.angle_beta   90.00
_cell.angle_gamma   90.00
#
_symmetry.space_group_name_H-M   'P 1'
#
loop_
_entity.id
_entity.type
_entity.pdbx_description
1 polymer ?
#
loop_
_entity_poly.entity_id
_entity_poly.type
_entity_poly.pdbx_seq_one_letter_code
_entity_poly.pdbx_strand_id
1 'polypeptide(L)'
;MDTRNGKGKFESLGKGKKPPKKDKNNKDLQIGDYVTIVPPVTNAIYVPPATNLYPKLLIMLVDAPACGSGLPAGVTVNSISQLYFGPNLDGKGGWAFRMENCSYGEVQVDVPNSKVMVVKPACTWPTTSCDPYGMGNAANAAAKAVLGDALFNTFTHFHSVMAVPSVCSWAGLATLGGGSSGGQLWLNLNTYAQTFDAWGQVPLQEMVHNFVIYHGYKGGAEYQDVSTFMGSGTACPSTPEQVVVHEIKAYMDDDLATYRSNDPKSNLMIAVAPSSRTVMYSTTYAAPYRLVLYAGPLSGSRSQFVSLYFCRFLSADTECPTLATVLSNTPASPPPPPRPPPPPISPPPPPTPSPPPPPPSPPPALPPPSPPPPNPSPPPKGGKPKPVVRAPPFSPPELSSPPRARSPPPRR
;
A
#
# COMPACT_ATOMS: atom_id res chain seq x y z
N MET A 1 1.02 -26.14 -23.27
CA MET A 1 0.00 -27.20 -23.20
C MET A 1 0.24 -28.16 -24.35
N ASP A 2 0.49 -29.44 -24.10
CA ASP A 2 0.44 -30.50 -25.12
C ASP A 2 -0.75 -31.40 -24.80
N THR A 3 -1.71 -31.46 -25.71
CA THR A 3 -3.02 -32.08 -25.51
C THR A 3 -3.02 -33.59 -25.82
N ARG A 4 -1.87 -34.21 -26.10
CA ARG A 4 -1.89 -35.59 -26.63
C ARG A 4 -2.11 -36.73 -25.63
N ASN A 5 -1.97 -36.53 -24.31
CA ASN A 5 -1.99 -37.68 -23.37
C ASN A 5 -2.96 -37.61 -22.17
N GLY A 6 -3.98 -36.75 -22.18
CA GLY A 6 -5.18 -36.90 -21.30
C GLY A 6 -4.95 -36.97 -19.78
N LYS A 7 -3.77 -36.61 -19.27
CA LYS A 7 -3.44 -36.64 -17.83
C LYS A 7 -2.90 -35.27 -17.41
N GLY A 8 -3.76 -34.26 -17.45
CA GLY A 8 -3.49 -32.96 -16.86
C GLY A 8 -3.50 -33.04 -15.34
N LYS A 9 -2.39 -33.49 -14.73
CA LYS A 9 -2.15 -33.35 -13.29
C LYS A 9 -1.62 -31.95 -13.02
N PHE A 10 -2.30 -31.22 -12.13
CA PHE A 10 -1.70 -30.10 -11.43
C PHE A 10 -0.89 -30.65 -10.25
N GLU A 11 0.42 -30.39 -10.22
CA GLU A 11 1.27 -30.64 -9.05
C GLU A 11 1.41 -29.35 -8.24
N SER A 12 1.33 -29.47 -6.91
CA SER A 12 1.52 -28.35 -6.01
C SER A 12 2.99 -27.89 -6.02
N LEU A 13 3.21 -26.58 -6.07
CA LEU A 13 4.54 -26.01 -5.85
C LEU A 13 4.77 -25.86 -4.35
N GLY A 14 5.32 -26.93 -3.74
CA GLY A 14 5.86 -26.89 -2.39
C GLY A 14 7.09 -25.99 -2.28
N LYS A 15 7.47 -25.65 -1.04
CA LYS A 15 8.64 -24.83 -0.69
C LYS A 15 9.88 -25.30 -1.48
N GLY A 16 10.48 -24.42 -2.28
CA GLY A 16 11.66 -24.71 -3.12
C GLY A 16 11.39 -24.99 -4.61
N LYS A 17 10.12 -25.03 -5.06
CA LYS A 17 9.79 -25.10 -6.49
C LYS A 17 9.37 -23.72 -7.02
N LYS A 18 9.97 -23.32 -8.14
CA LYS A 18 9.70 -22.04 -8.81
C LYS A 18 8.40 -22.10 -9.60
N PRO A 19 7.68 -20.98 -9.80
CA PRO A 19 6.56 -20.89 -10.73
C PRO A 19 6.95 -21.45 -12.10
N PRO A 20 5.98 -21.93 -12.91
CA PRO A 20 6.26 -22.39 -14.27
C PRO A 20 7.05 -21.30 -14.99
N LYS A 21 8.25 -21.62 -15.47
CA LYS A 21 9.08 -20.61 -16.13
C LYS A 21 8.43 -20.15 -17.44
N LYS A 22 7.54 -20.94 -18.03
CA LYS A 22 7.02 -20.77 -19.38
C LYS A 22 5.50 -20.84 -19.50
N ASP A 23 4.93 -20.08 -20.42
CA ASP A 23 3.51 -20.06 -20.78
C ASP A 23 3.08 -21.29 -21.62
N LYS A 24 1.80 -21.31 -22.04
CA LYS A 24 1.27 -22.39 -22.89
C LYS A 24 1.95 -22.52 -24.26
N ASN A 25 2.65 -21.47 -24.71
CA ASN A 25 3.39 -21.37 -25.96
C ASN A 25 4.91 -21.53 -25.77
N ASN A 26 5.36 -21.95 -24.58
CA ASN A 26 6.77 -22.17 -24.25
C ASN A 26 7.64 -20.89 -24.19
N LYS A 27 7.03 -19.70 -24.02
CA LYS A 27 7.70 -18.42 -23.75
C LYS A 27 7.89 -18.19 -22.26
N ASP A 28 9.03 -17.63 -21.85
CA ASP A 28 9.29 -17.37 -20.44
C ASP A 28 8.33 -16.33 -19.85
N LEU A 29 7.64 -16.66 -18.74
CA LEU A 29 6.75 -15.74 -18.01
C LEU A 29 7.56 -14.64 -17.33
N GLN A 30 7.18 -13.39 -17.56
CA GLN A 30 7.77 -12.19 -16.97
C GLN A 30 6.92 -11.67 -15.79
N ILE A 31 7.55 -10.89 -14.91
CA ILE A 31 6.82 -10.14 -13.87
C ILE A 31 5.90 -9.15 -14.58
N GLY A 32 4.59 -9.27 -14.34
CA GLY A 32 3.55 -8.49 -15.03
C GLY A 32 2.78 -9.25 -16.11
N ASP A 33 3.13 -10.51 -16.43
CA ASP A 33 2.38 -11.33 -17.38
C ASP A 33 1.04 -11.81 -16.80
N TYR A 34 -0.02 -11.72 -17.60
CA TYR A 34 -1.35 -12.22 -17.27
C TYR A 34 -1.47 -13.70 -17.66
N VAL A 35 -1.96 -14.54 -16.75
CA VAL A 35 -2.18 -15.97 -17.01
C VAL A 35 -3.67 -16.20 -17.26
N THR A 36 -4.05 -16.41 -18.52
CA THR A 36 -5.40 -16.85 -18.89
C THR A 36 -5.57 -18.32 -18.55
N ILE A 37 -6.36 -18.63 -17.52
CA ILE A 37 -6.84 -19.99 -17.27
C ILE A 37 -8.07 -20.18 -18.15
N VAL A 38 -7.97 -21.00 -19.19
CA VAL A 38 -9.07 -21.28 -20.12
C VAL A 38 -9.82 -22.56 -19.69
N PRO A 39 -11.04 -22.42 -19.11
CA PRO A 39 -12.16 -23.31 -19.37
C PRO A 39 -13.25 -22.57 -20.17
N PRO A 40 -14.25 -23.26 -20.74
CA PRO A 40 -15.26 -22.59 -21.55
C PRO A 40 -16.06 -21.66 -20.61
N VAL A 41 -15.98 -20.35 -20.89
CA VAL A 41 -16.67 -19.23 -20.21
C VAL A 41 -16.47 -19.11 -18.69
N THR A 42 -15.43 -18.39 -18.28
CA THR A 42 -15.48 -17.13 -17.48
C THR A 42 -14.07 -16.73 -17.05
N ASN A 43 -13.67 -15.48 -17.33
CA ASN A 43 -12.35 -14.93 -17.00
C ASN A 43 -12.30 -14.61 -15.50
N ALA A 44 -11.55 -15.39 -14.72
CA ALA A 44 -11.14 -14.98 -13.39
C ALA A 44 -9.86 -14.13 -13.51
N ILE A 45 -9.94 -12.86 -13.13
CA ILE A 45 -8.78 -11.97 -13.01
C ILE A 45 -8.00 -12.43 -11.78
N TYR A 46 -6.88 -13.09 -12.03
CA TYR A 46 -5.89 -13.40 -11.00
C TYR A 46 -4.97 -12.18 -10.86
N VAL A 47 -5.22 -11.35 -9.85
CA VAL A 47 -4.18 -10.48 -9.31
C VAL A 47 -3.37 -11.38 -8.38
N PRO A 48 -2.14 -11.81 -8.72
CA PRO A 48 -1.31 -12.50 -7.75
C PRO A 48 -1.24 -11.60 -6.52
N PRO A 49 -1.68 -12.06 -5.33
CA PRO A 49 -1.48 -11.28 -4.13
C PRO A 49 0.02 -11.05 -4.03
N ALA A 50 0.42 -9.78 -4.00
CA ALA A 50 1.82 -9.47 -3.88
C ALA A 50 2.26 -9.82 -2.45
N THR A 51 2.93 -10.96 -2.31
CA THR A 51 3.37 -11.49 -1.01
C THR A 51 4.78 -11.05 -0.67
N ASN A 52 5.07 -10.82 0.60
CA ASN A 52 6.37 -10.40 1.13
C ASN A 52 6.96 -9.19 0.39
N LEU A 53 6.14 -8.17 0.15
CA LEU A 53 6.57 -6.92 -0.46
C LEU A 53 7.12 -5.95 0.57
N TYR A 54 8.23 -5.29 0.19
CA TYR A 54 8.90 -4.28 0.99
C TYR A 54 9.08 -2.98 0.19
N PRO A 55 8.01 -2.19 -0.03
CA PRO A 55 8.13 -0.93 -0.75
C PRO A 55 9.08 0.05 -0.03
N LYS A 56 9.98 0.65 -0.81
CA LYS A 56 10.92 1.70 -0.37
C LYS A 56 10.36 3.04 -0.83
N LEU A 57 9.88 3.83 0.13
CA LEU A 57 9.13 5.04 -0.19
C LEU A 57 10.07 6.24 -0.29
N LEU A 58 9.90 7.03 -1.34
CA LEU A 58 10.40 8.40 -1.43
C LEU A 58 9.22 9.36 -1.29
N ILE A 59 9.06 9.93 -0.10
CA ILE A 59 8.03 10.92 0.20
C ILE A 59 8.62 12.32 0.02
N MET A 60 8.08 13.04 -0.96
CA MET A 60 8.55 14.36 -1.38
C MET A 60 7.54 15.41 -0.96
N LEU A 61 7.92 16.29 -0.05
CA LEU A 61 7.20 17.50 0.29
C LEU A 61 7.55 18.54 -0.79
N VAL A 62 6.62 18.78 -1.71
CA VAL A 62 6.87 19.65 -2.86
C VAL A 62 6.63 21.10 -2.47
N ASP A 63 7.73 21.84 -2.28
CA ASP A 63 7.74 23.27 -1.97
C ASP A 63 8.02 24.07 -3.24
N ALA A 64 6.96 24.44 -3.95
CA ALA A 64 7.01 25.12 -5.23
C ALA A 64 6.07 26.34 -5.23
N PRO A 65 6.34 27.36 -4.39
CA PRO A 65 5.44 28.51 -4.23
C PRO A 65 5.25 29.32 -5.52
N ALA A 66 6.26 29.38 -6.38
CA ALA A 66 6.17 30.01 -7.70
C ALA A 66 5.13 29.32 -8.61
N CYS A 67 4.76 28.07 -8.31
CA CYS A 67 3.75 27.29 -9.02
C CYS A 67 2.43 27.20 -8.22
N GLY A 68 2.26 28.03 -7.18
CA GLY A 68 1.07 28.00 -6.33
C GLY A 68 1.01 26.82 -5.35
N SER A 69 2.11 26.06 -5.20
CA SER A 69 2.20 24.92 -4.28
C SER A 69 3.27 25.13 -3.21
N GLY A 70 3.10 26.17 -2.39
CA GLY A 70 3.94 26.36 -1.20
C GLY A 70 3.52 25.42 -0.08
N LEU A 71 4.47 24.92 0.72
CA LEU A 71 4.13 24.08 1.87
C LEU A 71 3.35 24.89 2.93
N PRO A 72 2.19 24.39 3.41
CA PRO A 72 1.48 25.04 4.51
C PRO A 72 2.31 25.05 5.80
N ALA A 73 2.05 26.03 6.66
CA ALA A 73 2.69 26.10 7.97
C ALA A 73 2.44 24.83 8.79
N GLY A 74 3.49 24.29 9.42
CA GLY A 74 3.41 23.06 10.24
C GLY A 74 3.63 21.76 9.45
N VAL A 75 3.58 21.79 8.12
CA VAL A 75 4.00 20.67 7.28
C VAL A 75 5.54 20.67 7.20
N THR A 76 6.16 19.66 7.83
CA THR A 76 7.61 19.52 7.91
C THR A 76 8.00 18.09 7.60
N VAL A 77 9.29 17.85 7.32
CA VAL A 77 9.81 16.49 7.18
C VAL A 77 9.46 15.64 8.40
N ASN A 78 9.62 16.17 9.61
CA ASN A 78 9.32 15.44 10.84
C ASN A 78 7.83 15.09 10.98
N SER A 79 6.92 16.06 10.78
CA SER A 79 5.49 15.80 10.93
C SER A 79 4.96 14.80 9.90
N ILE A 80 5.42 14.88 8.65
CA ILE A 80 5.09 13.87 7.62
C ILE A 80 5.75 12.52 7.91
N SER A 81 6.99 12.49 8.40
CA SER A 81 7.64 11.22 8.77
C SER A 81 6.89 10.49 9.88
N GLN A 82 6.44 11.22 10.91
CA GLN A 82 5.65 10.63 11.99
C GLN A 82 4.29 10.11 11.51
N LEU A 83 3.69 10.77 10.52
CA LEU A 83 2.44 10.36 9.92
C LEU A 83 2.59 9.07 9.10
N TYR A 84 3.68 8.93 8.35
CA TYR A 84 3.98 7.74 7.56
C TYR A 84 4.49 6.57 8.41
N PHE A 85 5.45 6.81 9.29
CA PHE A 85 6.24 5.76 9.96
C PHE A 85 5.95 5.63 11.46
N GLY A 86 5.07 6.48 12.01
CA GLY A 86 4.75 6.53 13.42
C GLY A 86 5.67 7.44 14.24
N PRO A 87 5.33 7.72 15.50
CA PRO A 87 6.08 8.68 16.35
C PRO A 87 7.56 8.36 16.52
N ASN A 88 7.92 7.07 16.53
CA ASN A 88 9.28 6.59 16.71
C ASN A 88 10.05 6.38 15.38
N LEU A 89 9.40 6.63 14.24
CA LEU A 89 9.96 6.41 12.90
C LEU A 89 10.45 4.97 12.67
N ASP A 90 9.80 4.00 13.30
CA ASP A 90 10.17 2.57 13.27
C ASP A 90 9.20 1.71 12.44
N GLY A 91 8.19 2.32 11.83
CA GLY A 91 7.15 1.63 11.07
C GLY A 91 6.06 0.99 11.91
N LYS A 92 6.16 1.04 13.25
CA LYS A 92 5.17 0.45 14.18
C LYS A 92 4.01 1.40 14.50
N GLY A 93 3.89 2.47 13.73
CA GLY A 93 2.76 3.39 13.76
C GLY A 93 2.56 4.05 12.40
N GLY A 94 1.68 5.06 12.36
CA GLY A 94 1.38 5.78 11.14
C GLY A 94 0.76 4.89 10.06
N TRP A 95 1.08 5.16 8.80
CA TRP A 95 0.54 4.43 7.65
C TRP A 95 1.30 3.16 7.31
N ALA A 96 2.60 3.09 7.59
CA ALA A 96 3.38 1.87 7.43
C ALA A 96 2.74 0.70 8.19
N PHE A 97 2.44 0.91 9.47
CA PHE A 97 1.74 -0.06 10.31
C PHE A 97 0.34 -0.41 9.78
N ARG A 98 -0.39 0.57 9.26
CA ARG A 98 -1.73 0.32 8.68
C ARG A 98 -1.64 -0.53 7.43
N MET A 99 -0.69 -0.24 6.54
CA MET A 99 -0.48 -1.04 5.34
C MET A 99 -0.12 -2.48 5.71
N GLU A 100 0.76 -2.66 6.70
CA GLU A 100 1.11 -3.98 7.21
C GLU A 100 -0.11 -4.72 7.76
N ASN A 101 -0.90 -4.10 8.64
CA ASN A 101 -2.11 -4.74 9.17
C ASN A 101 -3.15 -5.03 8.09
N CYS A 102 -3.35 -4.08 7.17
CA CYS A 102 -4.30 -4.20 6.08
C CYS A 102 -3.88 -5.19 5.00
N SER A 103 -2.64 -5.67 5.03
CA SER A 103 -2.10 -6.71 4.16
C SER A 103 -1.71 -7.97 4.95
N TYR A 104 -2.00 -8.03 6.25
CA TYR A 104 -1.69 -9.18 7.11
C TYR A 104 -0.20 -9.53 7.11
N GLY A 105 0.65 -8.50 7.05
CA GLY A 105 2.10 -8.64 7.00
C GLY A 105 2.67 -8.87 5.61
N GLU A 106 1.85 -8.96 4.56
CA GLU A 106 2.34 -9.24 3.20
C GLU A 106 2.90 -8.00 2.49
N VAL A 107 2.52 -6.78 2.91
CA VAL A 107 3.09 -5.52 2.44
C VAL A 107 3.61 -4.72 3.63
N GLN A 108 4.93 -4.62 3.76
CA GLN A 108 5.60 -3.93 4.87
C GLN A 108 6.48 -2.81 4.33
N VAL A 109 6.28 -1.56 4.73
CA VAL A 109 7.17 -0.49 4.30
C VAL A 109 8.60 -0.72 4.81
N ASP A 110 9.58 -0.64 3.91
CA ASP A 110 11.00 -0.73 4.26
C ASP A 110 11.45 0.63 4.83
N VAL A 111 11.09 0.89 6.10
CA VAL A 111 11.32 2.18 6.76
C VAL A 111 12.79 2.59 6.77
N PRO A 112 13.77 1.71 7.08
CA PRO A 112 15.19 2.08 7.05
C PRO A 112 15.70 2.55 5.68
N ASN A 113 15.07 2.08 4.59
CA ASN A 113 15.41 2.46 3.22
C ASN A 113 14.39 3.42 2.59
N SER A 114 13.46 3.95 3.39
CA SER A 114 12.50 4.97 2.96
C SER A 114 12.96 6.36 3.42
N LYS A 115 12.49 7.41 2.73
CA LYS A 115 12.93 8.78 2.99
C LYS A 115 11.80 9.78 2.82
N VAL A 116 11.74 10.73 3.74
CA VAL A 116 10.92 11.95 3.62
C VAL A 116 11.86 13.13 3.37
N MET A 117 11.58 13.96 2.38
CA MET A 117 12.40 15.13 2.07
C MET A 117 11.59 16.27 1.46
N VAL A 118 12.08 17.50 1.59
CA VAL A 118 11.56 18.66 0.84
C VAL A 118 12.25 18.72 -0.51
N VAL A 119 11.49 18.96 -1.57
CA VAL A 119 11.99 19.20 -2.92
C VAL A 119 11.47 20.53 -3.44
N LYS A 120 12.30 21.22 -4.24
CA LYS A 120 12.00 22.54 -4.82
C LYS A 120 12.10 22.47 -6.34
N PRO A 121 11.11 21.88 -7.02
CA PRO A 121 11.15 21.76 -8.47
C PRO A 121 10.96 23.12 -9.16
N ALA A 122 11.45 23.22 -10.39
CA ALA A 122 11.09 24.33 -11.27
C ALA A 122 9.63 24.19 -11.74
N CYS A 123 8.93 25.31 -11.94
CA CYS A 123 7.54 25.32 -12.42
C CYS A 123 7.44 25.01 -13.92
N THR A 124 7.73 23.76 -14.28
CA THR A 124 7.66 23.29 -15.67
C THR A 124 6.26 22.79 -16.06
N TRP A 125 5.35 22.63 -15.09
CA TRP A 125 3.98 22.19 -15.35
C TRP A 125 2.99 23.36 -15.32
N PRO A 126 1.90 23.32 -16.12
CA PRO A 126 0.83 24.31 -16.02
C PRO A 126 0.10 24.16 -14.69
N THR A 127 0.08 25.22 -13.88
CA THR A 127 -0.54 25.19 -12.55
C THR A 127 -2.07 25.10 -12.60
N THR A 128 -2.67 25.47 -13.74
CA THR A 128 -4.11 25.43 -13.97
C THR A 128 -4.61 24.10 -14.53
N SER A 129 -3.73 23.23 -15.06
CA SER A 129 -4.16 21.97 -15.68
C SER A 129 -4.40 20.84 -14.68
N CYS A 130 -4.01 21.02 -13.41
CA CYS A 130 -4.05 19.98 -12.39
C CYS A 130 -3.39 18.67 -12.83
N ASP A 131 -2.37 18.75 -13.68
CA ASP A 131 -1.66 17.59 -14.23
C ASP A 131 -0.77 16.93 -13.14
N PRO A 132 -1.21 15.81 -12.55
CA PRO A 132 -0.44 15.17 -11.49
C PRO A 132 0.88 14.60 -12.02
N TYR A 133 0.91 14.11 -13.26
CA TYR A 133 2.10 13.52 -13.86
C TYR A 133 3.19 14.57 -14.05
N GLY A 134 2.84 15.74 -14.58
CA GLY A 134 3.77 16.88 -14.68
C GLY A 134 4.36 17.28 -13.34
N MET A 135 3.52 17.38 -12.30
CA MET A 135 3.94 17.70 -10.93
C MET A 135 4.87 16.63 -10.35
N GLY A 136 4.50 15.34 -10.48
CA GLY A 136 5.28 14.21 -10.00
C GLY A 136 6.64 14.09 -10.70
N ASN A 137 6.67 14.25 -12.02
CA ASN A 137 7.91 14.22 -12.80
C ASN A 137 8.87 15.34 -12.39
N ALA A 138 8.35 16.55 -12.17
CA ALA A 138 9.17 17.67 -11.72
C ALA A 138 9.70 17.45 -10.29
N ALA A 139 8.86 16.95 -9.38
CA ALA A 139 9.28 16.57 -8.02
C ALA A 139 10.36 15.47 -8.03
N ASN A 140 10.16 14.42 -8.83
CA ASN A 140 11.13 13.34 -9.03
C ASN A 140 12.46 13.86 -9.58
N ALA A 141 12.44 14.74 -10.58
CA ALA A 141 13.65 15.35 -11.13
C ALA A 141 14.40 16.17 -10.07
N ALA A 142 13.68 16.95 -9.26
CA ALA A 142 14.28 17.72 -8.16
C ALA A 142 14.85 16.82 -7.06
N ALA A 143 14.15 15.75 -6.69
CA ALA A 143 14.65 14.76 -5.73
C ALA A 143 15.91 14.07 -6.26
N LYS A 144 15.88 13.64 -7.52
CA LYS A 144 17.00 12.99 -8.21
C LYS A 144 18.23 13.90 -8.26
N ALA A 145 18.06 15.20 -8.51
CA ALA A 145 19.15 16.16 -8.47
C ALA A 145 19.82 16.29 -7.08
N VAL A 146 19.06 16.11 -6.00
CA VAL A 146 19.58 16.18 -4.62
C VAL A 146 20.21 14.85 -4.18
N LEU A 147 19.59 13.72 -4.53
CA LEU A 147 20.00 12.39 -4.08
C LEU A 147 21.08 11.76 -4.96
N GLY A 148 21.15 12.17 -6.23
CA GLY A 148 21.87 11.47 -7.28
C GLY A 148 21.14 10.22 -7.78
N ASP A 149 21.46 9.82 -9.01
CA ASP A 149 20.83 8.70 -9.72
C ASP A 149 20.89 7.39 -8.94
N ALA A 150 22.06 7.08 -8.37
CA ALA A 150 22.29 5.81 -7.69
C ALA A 150 21.33 5.60 -6.51
N LEU A 151 21.16 6.62 -5.65
CA LEU A 151 20.26 6.53 -4.50
C LEU A 151 18.80 6.67 -4.91
N PHE A 152 18.49 7.59 -5.83
CA PHE A 152 17.11 7.80 -6.32
C PHE A 152 16.50 6.51 -6.89
N ASN A 153 17.27 5.74 -7.66
CA ASN A 153 16.80 4.49 -8.27
C ASN A 153 16.65 3.33 -7.28
N THR A 154 16.99 3.51 -5.99
CA THR A 154 16.76 2.48 -4.96
C THR A 154 15.34 2.51 -4.39
N PHE A 155 14.64 3.63 -4.54
CA PHE A 155 13.25 3.77 -4.13
C PHE A 155 12.32 3.09 -5.15
N THR A 156 11.25 2.48 -4.66
CA THR A 156 10.26 1.84 -5.53
C THR A 156 8.99 2.67 -5.63
N HIS A 157 8.57 3.37 -4.57
CA HIS A 157 7.31 4.11 -4.59
C HIS A 157 7.54 5.59 -4.29
N PHE A 158 6.87 6.45 -5.05
CA PHE A 158 7.08 7.91 -5.01
C PHE A 158 5.81 8.62 -4.58
N HIS A 159 5.88 9.35 -3.48
CA HIS A 159 4.73 10.02 -2.89
C HIS A 159 4.97 11.52 -2.95
N SER A 160 4.23 12.22 -3.81
CA SER A 160 4.32 13.67 -3.93
C SER A 160 3.27 14.33 -3.05
N VAL A 161 3.71 14.93 -1.94
CA VAL A 161 2.86 15.59 -0.95
C VAL A 161 2.94 17.10 -1.15
N MET A 162 1.86 17.72 -1.61
CA MET A 162 1.92 19.10 -2.11
C MET A 162 0.61 19.87 -1.93
N ALA A 163 0.68 21.19 -1.85
CA ALA A 163 -0.51 22.04 -1.78
C ALA A 163 -0.96 22.40 -3.21
N VAL A 164 -1.75 21.53 -3.85
CA VAL A 164 -2.17 21.82 -5.24
C VAL A 164 -3.18 22.98 -5.30
N PRO A 165 -3.17 23.77 -6.38
CA PRO A 165 -4.13 24.86 -6.56
C PRO A 165 -5.58 24.43 -6.29
N SER A 166 -6.42 25.32 -5.74
CA SER A 166 -7.79 24.99 -5.32
C SER A 166 -8.72 24.52 -6.45
N VAL A 167 -8.36 24.78 -7.71
CA VAL A 167 -9.05 24.23 -8.89
C VAL A 167 -8.86 22.71 -9.02
N CYS A 168 -7.82 22.15 -8.39
CA CYS A 168 -7.57 20.72 -8.31
C CYS A 168 -8.36 20.15 -7.13
N SER A 169 -9.55 19.64 -7.41
CA SER A 169 -10.55 19.22 -6.42
C SER A 169 -10.33 17.82 -5.83
N TRP A 170 -9.18 17.20 -6.05
CA TRP A 170 -8.86 15.86 -5.57
C TRP A 170 -8.06 15.91 -4.26
N ALA A 171 -8.30 14.95 -3.37
CA ALA A 171 -7.52 14.78 -2.14
C ALA A 171 -6.28 13.91 -2.36
N GLY A 172 -6.40 12.91 -3.23
CA GLY A 172 -5.33 12.04 -3.66
C GLY A 172 -5.55 11.56 -5.09
N LEU A 173 -4.47 11.14 -5.73
CA LEU A 173 -4.45 10.42 -7.00
C LEU A 173 -3.30 9.41 -6.97
N ALA A 174 -3.38 8.36 -7.78
CA ALA A 174 -2.33 7.37 -7.91
C ALA A 174 -2.27 6.75 -9.31
N THR A 175 -1.11 6.20 -9.64
CA THR A 175 -0.98 5.31 -10.79
C THR A 175 -1.65 3.97 -10.49
N LEU A 176 -2.43 3.47 -11.45
CA LEU A 176 -2.93 2.11 -11.42
C LEU A 176 -1.85 1.14 -11.89
N GLY A 177 -1.47 0.22 -11.01
CA GLY A 177 -0.37 -0.70 -11.24
C GLY A 177 1.00 -0.08 -11.00
N GLY A 178 2.01 -0.94 -11.00
CA GLY A 178 3.34 -0.62 -10.51
C GLY A 178 3.93 -1.77 -9.68
N GLY A 179 3.10 -2.42 -8.88
CA GLY A 179 3.42 -3.63 -8.14
C GLY A 179 4.74 -3.52 -7.37
N SER A 180 5.58 -4.54 -7.48
CA SER A 180 6.94 -4.52 -6.90
C SER A 180 7.90 -3.57 -7.63
N SER A 181 7.63 -3.24 -8.90
CA SER A 181 8.47 -2.36 -9.73
C SER A 181 8.26 -0.88 -9.46
N GLY A 182 7.23 -0.52 -8.68
CA GLY A 182 7.02 0.82 -8.20
C GLY A 182 5.82 1.55 -8.78
N GLY A 183 5.30 2.51 -8.02
CA GLY A 183 4.20 3.36 -8.41
C GLY A 183 4.35 4.78 -7.88
N GLN A 184 3.44 5.66 -8.31
CA GLN A 184 3.41 7.04 -7.87
C GLN A 184 2.06 7.40 -7.32
N LEU A 185 2.05 8.30 -6.35
CA LEU A 185 0.84 8.93 -5.86
C LEU A 185 1.08 10.40 -5.52
N TRP A 186 -0.03 11.14 -5.50
CA TRP A 186 -0.08 12.58 -5.28
C TRP A 186 -1.09 12.86 -4.17
N LEU A 187 -0.68 13.58 -3.14
CA LEU A 187 -1.52 13.90 -1.98
C LEU A 187 -1.63 15.41 -1.82
N ASN A 188 -2.87 15.87 -1.65
CA ASN A 188 -3.19 17.29 -1.58
C ASN A 188 -3.20 17.81 -0.14
N LEU A 189 -2.28 18.73 0.17
CA LEU A 189 -2.17 19.40 1.46
C LEU A 189 -3.23 20.48 1.67
N ASN A 190 -3.86 21.03 0.62
CA ASN A 190 -4.94 22.01 0.80
C ASN A 190 -6.24 21.36 1.29
N THR A 191 -6.40 20.06 1.05
CA THR A 191 -7.46 19.23 1.63
C THR A 191 -6.92 18.40 2.79
N TYR A 192 -6.06 18.98 3.64
CA TYR A 192 -5.35 18.24 4.68
C TYR A 192 -6.28 17.37 5.53
N ALA A 193 -7.38 17.93 6.04
CA ALA A 193 -8.32 17.18 6.86
C ALA A 193 -8.93 15.98 6.12
N GLN A 194 -9.32 16.16 4.87
CA GLN A 194 -9.85 15.06 4.04
C GLN A 194 -8.77 14.01 3.73
N THR A 195 -7.53 14.45 3.49
CA THR A 195 -6.43 13.58 3.07
C THR A 195 -5.83 12.81 4.25
N PHE A 196 -5.79 13.42 5.44
CA PHE A 196 -5.03 12.91 6.59
C PHE A 196 -5.88 12.69 7.87
N ASP A 197 -6.95 13.46 8.15
CA ASP A 197 -7.67 13.40 9.45
C ASP A 197 -8.64 12.21 9.57
N ALA A 198 -9.14 11.68 8.45
CA ALA A 198 -10.00 10.49 8.41
C ALA A 198 -9.19 9.19 8.53
N TRP A 199 -8.36 9.08 9.57
CA TRP A 199 -7.52 7.87 9.78
C TRP A 199 -6.55 7.60 8.61
N GLY A 200 -6.21 8.60 7.80
CA GLY A 200 -5.28 8.44 6.66
C GLY A 200 -5.82 7.57 5.52
N GLN A 201 -7.15 7.59 5.28
CA GLN A 201 -7.81 6.78 4.26
C GLN A 201 -7.22 6.99 2.86
N VAL A 202 -7.15 8.24 2.40
CA VAL A 202 -6.71 8.60 1.05
C VAL A 202 -5.32 8.05 0.72
N PRO A 203 -4.26 8.30 1.50
CA PRO A 203 -2.93 7.79 1.19
C PRO A 203 -2.80 6.27 1.16
N LEU A 204 -3.58 5.58 2.01
CA LEU A 204 -3.61 4.12 1.99
C LEU A 204 -4.34 3.62 0.73
N GLN A 205 -5.46 4.26 0.37
CA GLN A 205 -6.19 4.04 -0.88
C GLN A 205 -5.31 4.28 -2.11
N GLU A 206 -4.62 5.42 -2.17
CA GLU A 206 -3.71 5.79 -3.26
C GLU A 206 -2.54 4.81 -3.37
N MET A 207 -1.97 4.37 -2.25
CA MET A 207 -0.89 3.38 -2.28
C MET A 207 -1.36 2.04 -2.87
N VAL A 208 -2.59 1.59 -2.56
CA VAL A 208 -3.06 0.31 -3.06
C VAL A 208 -3.48 0.32 -4.54
N HIS A 209 -3.76 1.48 -5.12
CA HIS A 209 -3.87 1.61 -6.58
C HIS A 209 -2.58 1.16 -7.29
N ASN A 210 -1.40 1.36 -6.69
CA ASN A 210 -0.14 0.86 -7.25
C ASN A 210 -0.09 -0.69 -7.31
N PHE A 211 -0.98 -1.39 -6.59
CA PHE A 211 -1.19 -2.84 -6.65
C PHE A 211 -2.43 -3.25 -7.45
N VAL A 212 -2.92 -2.39 -8.34
CA VAL A 212 -4.05 -2.65 -9.26
C VAL A 212 -5.38 -2.90 -8.52
N ILE A 213 -5.54 -2.28 -7.34
CA ILE A 213 -6.82 -2.25 -6.64
C ILE A 213 -7.59 -1.01 -7.13
N TYR A 214 -8.88 -1.14 -7.44
CA TYR A 214 -9.74 -0.05 -7.95
C TYR A 214 -10.63 0.52 -6.84
N HIS A 215 -11.27 1.65 -7.10
CA HIS A 215 -12.26 2.22 -6.18
C HIS A 215 -13.42 1.24 -5.93
N GLY A 216 -14.00 1.36 -4.73
CA GLY A 216 -15.18 0.65 -4.30
C GLY A 216 -16.44 1.38 -4.76
N TYR A 217 -17.38 0.61 -5.31
CA TYR A 217 -18.64 1.12 -5.84
C TYR A 217 -19.81 0.50 -5.07
N LYS A 218 -20.87 1.28 -4.84
CA LYS A 218 -22.15 0.76 -4.33
C LYS A 218 -23.30 1.43 -5.06
N GLY A 219 -24.22 0.63 -5.60
CA GLY A 219 -25.35 1.15 -6.38
C GLY A 219 -24.94 1.91 -7.65
N GLY A 220 -23.80 1.55 -8.26
CA GLY A 220 -23.29 2.21 -9.48
C GLY A 220 -22.63 3.57 -9.25
N ALA A 221 -22.43 3.97 -8.00
CA ALA A 221 -21.75 5.21 -7.63
C ALA A 221 -20.41 4.90 -6.95
N GLU A 222 -19.37 5.55 -7.44
CA GLU A 222 -18.00 5.52 -6.90
C GLU A 222 -17.99 6.07 -5.47
N TYR A 223 -17.13 5.54 -4.61
CA TYR A 223 -16.98 5.92 -3.20
C TYR A 223 -18.18 5.65 -2.28
N GLN A 224 -19.29 5.12 -2.79
CA GLN A 224 -20.46 4.78 -1.97
C GLN A 224 -20.32 3.45 -1.22
N ASP A 225 -19.24 2.70 -1.46
CA ASP A 225 -18.96 1.50 -0.69
C ASP A 225 -18.40 1.86 0.70
N VAL A 226 -19.25 1.79 1.72
CA VAL A 226 -18.88 2.07 3.11
C VAL A 226 -18.17 0.88 3.80
N SER A 227 -17.96 -0.23 3.11
CA SER A 227 -17.37 -1.45 3.69
C SER A 227 -15.84 -1.51 3.56
N THR A 228 -15.23 -0.70 2.70
CA THR A 228 -13.79 -0.68 2.41
C THR A 228 -13.29 0.74 2.21
N PHE A 229 -12.02 1.00 2.49
CA PHE A 229 -11.43 2.31 2.18
C PHE A 229 -11.27 2.58 0.69
N MET A 230 -11.42 1.57 -0.17
CA MET A 230 -11.54 1.84 -1.60
C MET A 230 -12.83 2.60 -1.94
N GLY A 231 -13.83 2.59 -1.04
CA GLY A 231 -14.98 3.46 -1.08
C GLY A 231 -14.91 4.57 -0.03
N SER A 232 -15.88 4.64 0.88
CA SER A 232 -15.92 5.59 2.01
C SER A 232 -15.83 4.90 3.37
N GLY A 233 -15.58 3.59 3.37
CA GLY A 233 -15.38 2.79 4.58
C GLY A 233 -14.00 3.01 5.20
N THR A 234 -13.81 2.45 6.39
CA THR A 234 -12.52 2.48 7.11
C THR A 234 -11.86 1.11 7.22
N ALA A 235 -12.48 0.06 6.66
CA ALA A 235 -11.89 -1.26 6.65
C ALA A 235 -10.76 -1.36 5.62
N CYS A 236 -9.75 -2.16 5.93
CA CYS A 236 -8.66 -2.51 5.05
C CYS A 236 -9.17 -3.04 3.69
N PRO A 237 -8.44 -2.81 2.58
CA PRO A 237 -8.97 -3.14 1.26
C PRO A 237 -9.00 -4.67 1.06
N SER A 238 -8.18 -5.36 1.85
CA SER A 238 -8.30 -6.74 2.24
C SER A 238 -8.87 -6.74 3.66
N THR A 239 -10.15 -7.04 3.78
CA THR A 239 -10.38 -8.27 4.51
C THR A 239 -9.88 -9.35 3.52
N PRO A 240 -8.73 -10.01 3.72
CA PRO A 240 -8.19 -11.08 2.86
C PRO A 240 -9.11 -12.30 2.87
N GLU A 241 -10.18 -12.20 3.64
CA GLU A 241 -11.32 -13.06 3.68
C GLU A 241 -12.29 -12.77 2.51
N GLN A 242 -12.19 -11.62 1.83
CA GLN A 242 -13.16 -11.25 0.82
C GLN A 242 -12.65 -11.45 -0.60
N VAL A 243 -13.35 -12.32 -1.33
CA VAL A 243 -13.26 -12.45 -2.78
C VAL A 243 -13.98 -11.27 -3.38
N VAL A 244 -13.25 -10.43 -4.10
CA VAL A 244 -13.80 -9.27 -4.79
C VAL A 244 -14.26 -9.72 -6.17
N VAL A 245 -15.55 -9.60 -6.45
CA VAL A 245 -16.14 -9.95 -7.75
C VAL A 245 -16.45 -8.68 -8.52
N HIS A 246 -15.83 -8.54 -9.68
CA HIS A 246 -16.09 -7.44 -10.60
C HIS A 246 -16.90 -7.95 -11.80
N GLU A 247 -17.90 -7.18 -12.20
CA GLU A 247 -18.56 -7.35 -13.50
C GLU A 247 -17.87 -6.45 -14.53
N ILE A 248 -17.38 -7.05 -15.61
CA ILE A 248 -16.73 -6.36 -16.74
C ILE A 248 -17.43 -6.80 -18.03
N LYS A 249 -17.62 -5.86 -18.96
CA LYS A 249 -18.14 -6.20 -20.30
C LYS A 249 -17.04 -6.88 -21.11
N ALA A 250 -17.33 -8.05 -21.69
CA ALA A 250 -16.35 -8.84 -22.43
C ALA A 250 -15.59 -8.03 -23.51
N TYR A 251 -16.27 -7.16 -24.26
CA TYR A 251 -15.62 -6.33 -25.28
C TYR A 251 -14.63 -5.29 -24.73
N MET A 252 -14.73 -4.92 -23.44
CA MET A 252 -13.75 -4.04 -22.79
C MET A 252 -12.49 -4.81 -22.42
N ASP A 253 -12.63 -6.09 -22.08
CA ASP A 253 -11.52 -7.01 -21.78
C ASP A 253 -10.74 -7.36 -23.08
N ASP A 254 -11.45 -7.51 -24.20
CA ASP A 254 -10.87 -7.82 -25.50
C ASP A 254 -10.14 -6.64 -26.17
N ASP A 255 -10.34 -5.39 -25.70
CA ASP A 255 -9.70 -4.17 -26.23
C ASP A 255 -9.09 -3.30 -25.12
N LEU A 256 -8.17 -3.92 -24.37
CA LEU A 256 -7.41 -3.27 -23.30
C LEU A 256 -6.71 -1.96 -23.73
N ALA A 257 -6.30 -1.83 -24.99
CA ALA A 257 -5.62 -0.63 -25.47
C ALA A 257 -6.55 0.59 -25.48
N THR A 258 -7.80 0.41 -25.87
CA THR A 258 -8.82 1.47 -25.92
C THR A 258 -9.38 1.81 -24.54
N TYR A 259 -9.49 0.82 -23.64
CA TYR A 259 -10.13 0.99 -22.34
C TYR A 259 -9.17 1.11 -21.15
N ARG A 260 -7.85 1.21 -21.38
CA ARG A 260 -6.86 1.33 -20.29
C ARG A 260 -7.03 2.58 -19.42
N SER A 261 -7.48 3.68 -20.02
CA SER A 261 -7.61 5.00 -19.37
C SER A 261 -9.04 5.36 -18.96
N ASN A 262 -10.02 4.63 -19.45
CA ASN A 262 -11.39 4.75 -19.00
C ASN A 262 -11.57 3.65 -17.96
N ASP A 263 -11.70 4.01 -16.67
CA ASP A 263 -12.07 3.03 -15.63
C ASP A 263 -13.14 2.11 -16.23
N PRO A 264 -12.86 0.80 -16.41
CA PRO A 264 -13.69 -0.09 -17.22
C PRO A 264 -14.98 -0.43 -16.48
N LYS A 265 -15.75 0.58 -16.04
CA LYS A 265 -16.97 0.55 -15.22
C LYS A 265 -17.09 -0.78 -14.48
N SER A 266 -16.03 -1.11 -13.74
CA SER A 266 -15.96 -2.43 -13.12
C SER A 266 -16.89 -2.30 -11.94
N ASN A 267 -18.10 -2.82 -12.09
CA ASN A 267 -19.04 -2.79 -10.99
C ASN A 267 -18.51 -3.81 -10.00
N LEU A 268 -17.92 -3.32 -8.90
CA LEU A 268 -17.76 -4.12 -7.71
C LEU A 268 -19.15 -4.62 -7.34
N MET A 269 -19.38 -5.91 -7.58
CA MET A 269 -20.68 -6.50 -7.33
C MET A 269 -20.87 -6.72 -5.85
N ILE A 270 -19.88 -7.37 -5.24
CA ILE A 270 -19.92 -7.82 -3.86
C ILE A 270 -18.53 -8.31 -3.44
N ALA A 271 -18.24 -8.11 -2.17
CA ALA A 271 -17.12 -8.73 -1.48
C ALA A 271 -17.64 -9.99 -0.76
N VAL A 272 -17.10 -11.17 -1.09
CA VAL A 272 -17.62 -12.48 -0.65
C VAL A 272 -16.68 -13.10 0.37
N ALA A 273 -17.16 -13.26 1.61
CA ALA A 273 -16.43 -13.91 2.69
C ALA A 273 -16.10 -15.39 2.36
N PRO A 274 -15.08 -16.02 2.96
CA PRO A 274 -14.79 -17.43 2.74
C PRO A 274 -15.89 -18.26 3.37
N SER A 275 -16.07 -19.50 2.90
CA SER A 275 -17.12 -20.40 3.37
C SER A 275 -18.51 -19.75 3.31
N SER A 276 -18.80 -19.03 2.23
CA SER A 276 -20.07 -18.31 2.08
C SER A 276 -20.75 -18.60 0.74
N ARG A 277 -22.06 -18.33 0.72
CA ARG A 277 -22.92 -18.42 -0.46
C ARG A 277 -23.53 -17.05 -0.69
N THR A 278 -23.28 -16.49 -1.86
CA THR A 278 -23.72 -15.15 -2.23
C THR A 278 -24.55 -15.22 -3.50
N VAL A 279 -25.74 -14.65 -3.46
CA VAL A 279 -26.61 -14.58 -4.64
C VAL A 279 -26.40 -13.24 -5.34
N MET A 280 -26.13 -13.29 -6.63
CA MET A 280 -25.82 -12.14 -7.47
C MET A 280 -26.85 -12.03 -8.59
N TYR A 281 -27.38 -10.82 -8.74
CA TYR A 281 -28.37 -10.48 -9.75
C TYR A 281 -27.91 -9.21 -10.46
N SER A 282 -27.97 -9.20 -11.79
CA SER A 282 -27.79 -7.97 -12.57
C SER A 282 -28.92 -7.88 -13.57
N THR A 283 -29.65 -6.76 -13.51
CA THR A 283 -30.69 -6.38 -14.47
C THR A 283 -30.24 -5.24 -15.38
N THR A 284 -29.06 -4.69 -15.12
CA THR A 284 -28.59 -3.41 -15.66
C THR A 284 -27.91 -3.54 -17.02
N TYR A 285 -27.64 -4.77 -17.48
CA TYR A 285 -26.93 -5.04 -18.74
C TYR A 285 -27.79 -5.82 -19.75
N ALA A 286 -27.38 -5.77 -21.02
CA ALA A 286 -28.06 -6.39 -22.16
C ALA A 286 -28.28 -7.91 -22.02
N ALA A 287 -27.61 -8.56 -21.07
CA ALA A 287 -27.85 -9.94 -20.68
C ALA A 287 -28.04 -10.01 -19.16
N PRO A 288 -29.29 -10.03 -18.65
CA PRO A 288 -29.50 -10.23 -17.22
C PRO A 288 -28.99 -11.59 -16.81
N TYR A 289 -28.34 -11.66 -15.64
CA TYR A 289 -27.92 -12.92 -15.06
C TYR A 289 -28.36 -13.05 -13.61
N ARG A 290 -28.44 -14.31 -13.22
CA ARG A 290 -28.88 -14.80 -11.93
C ARG A 290 -27.90 -15.90 -11.53
N LEU A 291 -26.96 -15.56 -10.64
CA LEU A 291 -25.84 -16.41 -10.28
C LEU A 291 -25.80 -16.61 -8.76
N VAL A 292 -25.37 -17.78 -8.33
CA VAL A 292 -24.92 -18.04 -6.96
C VAL A 292 -23.43 -18.27 -7.02
N LEU A 293 -22.67 -17.46 -6.28
CA LEU A 293 -21.25 -17.66 -6.03
C LEU A 293 -21.07 -18.34 -4.68
N TYR A 294 -20.27 -19.40 -4.66
CA TYR A 294 -19.81 -20.07 -3.46
C TYR A 294 -18.33 -19.81 -3.30
N ALA A 295 -17.95 -19.22 -2.17
CA ALA A 295 -16.57 -19.13 -1.74
C ALA A 295 -16.29 -20.27 -0.77
N GLY A 296 -15.30 -21.11 -1.10
CA GLY A 296 -14.81 -22.16 -0.24
C GLY A 296 -14.09 -21.62 1.00
N PRO A 297 -13.71 -22.50 1.95
CA PRO A 297 -12.82 -22.11 3.02
C PRO A 297 -11.46 -21.69 2.46
N LEU A 298 -10.77 -20.82 3.20
CA LEU A 298 -9.36 -20.52 2.90
C LEU A 298 -8.52 -21.78 3.04
N SER A 299 -7.58 -21.97 2.13
CA SER A 299 -6.72 -23.15 2.06
C SER A 299 -5.27 -22.79 1.75
N GLY A 300 -4.36 -23.76 1.91
CA GLY A 300 -2.91 -23.57 1.81
C GLY A 300 -2.26 -23.20 3.15
N SER A 301 -0.92 -23.19 3.19
CA SER A 301 -0.14 -23.00 4.42
C SER A 301 -0.26 -21.61 5.06
N ARG A 302 -0.82 -20.64 4.34
CA ARG A 302 -1.07 -19.27 4.82
C ARG A 302 -2.47 -18.76 4.45
N SER A 303 -3.45 -19.65 4.29
CA SER A 303 -4.83 -19.23 3.93
C SER A 303 -4.90 -18.42 2.62
N GLN A 304 -3.99 -18.70 1.69
CA GLN A 304 -3.74 -17.90 0.49
C GLN A 304 -4.63 -18.27 -0.71
N PHE A 305 -5.45 -19.31 -0.59
CA PHE A 305 -6.30 -19.79 -1.67
C PHE A 305 -7.74 -19.90 -1.21
N VAL A 306 -8.66 -19.49 -2.08
CA VAL A 306 -10.11 -19.66 -1.92
C VAL A 306 -10.64 -20.31 -3.19
N SER A 307 -11.40 -21.40 -3.04
CA SER A 307 -12.05 -22.06 -4.18
C SER A 307 -13.34 -21.32 -4.51
N LEU A 308 -13.57 -21.02 -5.78
CA LEU A 308 -14.79 -20.35 -6.22
C LEU A 308 -15.62 -21.29 -7.09
N TYR A 309 -16.93 -21.32 -6.83
CA TYR A 309 -17.90 -22.04 -7.64
C TYR A 309 -19.02 -21.11 -8.04
N PHE A 310 -19.51 -21.24 -9.28
CA PHE A 310 -20.64 -20.49 -9.78
C PHE A 310 -21.75 -21.44 -10.18
N CYS A 311 -22.98 -21.09 -9.84
CA CYS A 311 -24.18 -21.75 -10.35
C CYS A 311 -25.11 -20.70 -10.96
N ARG A 312 -25.62 -20.98 -12.15
CA ARG A 312 -26.65 -20.14 -12.80
C ARG A 312 -28.01 -20.74 -12.53
N PHE A 313 -28.99 -19.89 -12.22
CA PHE A 313 -30.39 -20.29 -12.04
C PHE A 313 -31.30 -19.47 -12.95
N LEU A 314 -32.49 -20.01 -13.24
CA LEU A 314 -33.46 -19.38 -14.12
C LEU A 314 -34.52 -18.63 -13.32
N SER A 315 -35.08 -19.26 -12.29
CA SER A 315 -36.25 -18.74 -11.56
C SER A 315 -35.89 -18.38 -10.12
N ALA A 316 -35.25 -19.29 -9.38
CA ALA A 316 -34.89 -19.11 -7.97
C ALA A 316 -33.51 -19.67 -7.64
N ASP A 317 -32.85 -19.08 -6.65
CA ASP A 317 -31.50 -19.47 -6.23
C ASP A 317 -31.45 -20.86 -5.56
N THR A 318 -32.61 -21.41 -5.17
CA THR A 318 -32.78 -22.78 -4.68
C THR A 318 -32.58 -23.86 -5.76
N GLU A 319 -32.56 -23.48 -7.04
CA GLU A 319 -32.12 -24.36 -8.14
C GLU A 319 -30.64 -24.72 -8.02
N CYS A 320 -29.87 -23.86 -7.34
CA CYS A 320 -28.45 -24.07 -7.11
C CYS A 320 -28.21 -24.86 -5.80
N PRO A 321 -27.18 -25.73 -5.74
CA PRO A 321 -26.91 -26.54 -4.55
C PRO A 321 -26.71 -25.70 -3.29
N THR A 322 -26.89 -26.31 -2.12
CA THR A 322 -26.54 -25.64 -0.86
C THR A 322 -25.02 -25.49 -0.74
N LEU A 323 -24.55 -24.53 0.07
CA LEU A 323 -23.11 -24.38 0.34
C LEU A 323 -22.51 -25.69 0.84
N ALA A 324 -23.18 -26.38 1.76
CA ALA A 324 -22.73 -27.66 2.30
C ALA A 324 -22.52 -28.72 1.19
N THR A 325 -23.44 -28.78 0.21
CA THR A 325 -23.34 -29.70 -0.93
C THR A 325 -22.16 -29.37 -1.85
N VAL A 326 -21.91 -28.09 -2.11
CA VAL A 326 -20.76 -27.67 -2.94
C VAL A 326 -19.44 -27.98 -2.23
N LEU A 327 -19.36 -27.67 -0.93
CA LEU A 327 -18.16 -27.91 -0.14
C LEU A 327 -17.89 -29.42 0.07
N SER A 328 -18.93 -30.25 0.19
CA SER A 328 -18.74 -31.71 0.29
C SER A 328 -18.24 -32.35 -1.00
N ASN A 329 -18.53 -31.73 -2.15
CA ASN A 329 -18.09 -32.19 -3.47
C ASN A 329 -16.73 -31.61 -3.89
N THR A 330 -16.17 -30.71 -3.07
CA THR A 330 -14.83 -30.19 -3.31
C THR A 330 -13.85 -31.34 -3.12
N PRO A 331 -13.03 -31.69 -4.14
CA PRO A 331 -12.06 -32.76 -4.01
C PRO A 331 -11.21 -32.52 -2.76
N ALA A 332 -11.19 -33.50 -1.85
CA ALA A 332 -10.32 -33.41 -0.68
C ALA A 332 -8.92 -33.08 -1.17
N SER A 333 -8.30 -32.05 -0.59
CA SER A 333 -6.93 -31.69 -0.93
C SER A 333 -6.08 -32.97 -0.86
N PRO A 334 -5.32 -33.31 -1.91
CA PRO A 334 -4.54 -34.54 -1.91
C PRO A 334 -3.68 -34.56 -0.64
N PRO A 335 -3.53 -35.73 0.01
CA PRO A 335 -2.73 -35.83 1.22
C PRO A 335 -1.37 -35.19 0.96
N PRO A 336 -0.85 -34.38 1.92
CA PRO A 336 0.44 -33.74 1.73
C PRO A 336 1.47 -34.81 1.33
N PRO A 337 2.36 -34.50 0.38
CA PRO A 337 3.35 -35.47 -0.06
C PRO A 337 4.09 -36.03 1.17
N PRO A 338 4.40 -37.35 1.20
CA PRO A 338 5.14 -37.94 2.30
C PRO A 338 6.35 -37.05 2.61
N ARG A 339 6.54 -36.71 3.89
CA ARG A 339 7.75 -35.97 4.28
C ARG A 339 8.95 -36.71 3.68
N PRO A 340 9.87 -36.01 3.00
CA PRO A 340 11.14 -36.62 2.64
C PRO A 340 11.73 -37.29 3.89
N PRO A 341 12.32 -38.49 3.76
CA PRO A 341 13.02 -39.10 4.88
C PRO A 341 13.99 -38.07 5.46
N PRO A 342 14.11 -37.99 6.80
CA PRO A 342 15.02 -37.06 7.42
C PRO A 342 16.41 -37.23 6.77
N PRO A 343 17.10 -36.13 6.43
CA PRO A 343 18.43 -36.22 5.87
C PRO A 343 19.31 -37.08 6.81
N PRO A 344 20.24 -37.88 6.26
CA PRO A 344 21.20 -38.62 7.07
C PRO A 344 21.81 -37.66 8.10
N ILE A 345 21.88 -38.10 9.36
CA ILE A 345 22.52 -37.31 10.42
C ILE A 345 23.93 -36.99 9.93
N SER A 346 24.20 -35.71 9.68
CA SER A 346 25.54 -35.26 9.29
C SER A 346 26.53 -35.74 10.36
N PRO A 347 27.69 -36.28 9.98
CA PRO A 347 28.71 -36.65 10.95
C PRO A 347 29.01 -35.44 11.85
N PRO A 348 29.29 -35.67 13.15
CA PRO A 348 29.62 -34.59 14.06
C PRO A 348 30.74 -33.75 13.46
N PRO A 349 30.60 -32.41 13.46
CA PRO A 349 31.63 -31.55 12.92
C PRO A 349 32.96 -31.86 13.63
N PRO A 350 34.09 -31.86 12.90
CA PRO A 350 35.39 -32.03 13.52
C PRO A 350 35.57 -30.98 14.63
N PRO A 351 36.25 -31.32 15.73
CA PRO A 351 36.47 -30.38 16.82
C PRO A 351 37.07 -29.10 16.25
N THR A 352 36.40 -27.98 16.52
CA THR A 352 36.88 -26.67 16.12
C THR A 352 38.28 -26.47 16.68
N PRO A 353 39.28 -26.11 15.84
CA PRO A 353 40.61 -25.78 16.33
C PRO A 353 40.48 -24.70 17.42
N SER A 354 41.24 -24.87 18.51
CA SER A 354 41.25 -23.94 19.62
C SER A 354 41.48 -22.51 19.08
N PRO A 355 40.69 -21.53 19.52
CA PRO A 355 40.88 -20.16 19.08
C PRO A 355 42.32 -19.72 19.37
N PRO A 356 42.97 -19.00 18.44
CA PRO A 356 44.28 -18.44 18.70
C PRO A 356 44.22 -17.55 19.95
N PRO A 357 45.29 -17.50 20.77
CA PRO A 357 45.32 -16.65 21.94
C PRO A 357 45.02 -15.20 21.54
N PRO A 358 44.25 -14.46 22.35
CA PRO A 358 43.92 -13.08 22.06
C PRO A 358 45.22 -12.28 21.88
N PRO A 359 45.28 -11.37 20.90
CA PRO A 359 46.43 -10.49 20.74
C PRO A 359 46.65 -9.70 22.04
N PRO A 360 47.91 -9.43 22.42
CA PRO A 360 48.22 -8.63 23.60
C PRO A 360 47.50 -7.29 23.53
N SER A 361 46.86 -6.91 24.64
CA SER A 361 46.14 -5.65 24.76
C SER A 361 47.03 -4.48 24.32
N PRO A 362 46.54 -3.57 23.46
CA PRO A 362 47.31 -2.39 23.10
C PRO A 362 47.64 -1.57 24.35
N PRO A 363 48.84 -0.96 24.42
CA PRO A 363 49.22 -0.11 25.54
C PRO A 363 48.20 1.02 25.72
N PRO A 364 47.92 1.45 26.98
CA PRO A 364 46.99 2.53 27.26
C PRO A 364 47.32 3.75 26.40
N ALA A 365 46.30 4.26 25.69
CA ALA A 365 46.44 5.49 24.93
C ALA A 365 46.88 6.62 25.88
N LEU A 366 47.91 7.36 25.48
CA LEU A 366 48.37 8.53 26.23
C LEU A 366 47.21 9.51 26.40
N PRO A 367 47.06 10.12 27.59
CA PRO A 367 46.03 11.11 27.83
C PRO A 367 46.16 12.26 26.81
N PRO A 368 45.05 12.75 26.24
CA PRO A 368 45.09 13.86 25.29
C PRO A 368 45.72 15.10 25.95
N PRO A 369 46.51 15.88 25.20
CA PRO A 369 47.10 17.11 25.71
C PRO A 369 46.00 18.07 26.16
N SER A 370 46.17 18.68 27.33
CA SER A 370 45.25 19.67 27.88
C SER A 370 44.96 20.77 26.86
N PRO A 371 43.69 21.17 26.69
CA PRO A 371 43.34 22.23 25.76
C PRO A 371 44.05 23.54 26.17
N PRO A 372 44.54 24.33 25.20
CA PRO A 372 45.17 25.61 25.47
C PRO A 372 44.17 26.58 26.14
N PRO A 373 44.64 27.44 27.06
CA PRO A 373 43.80 28.39 27.76
C PRO A 373 43.08 29.33 26.78
N PRO A 374 41.81 29.68 27.04
CA PRO A 374 41.05 30.57 26.17
C PRO A 374 41.71 31.94 26.09
N ASN A 375 41.85 32.43 24.85
CA ASN A 375 42.40 33.75 24.56
C ASN A 375 41.53 34.85 25.22
N PRO A 376 42.12 35.84 25.89
CA PRO A 376 41.36 36.91 26.54
C PRO A 376 40.55 37.71 25.51
N SER A 377 39.25 37.85 25.77
CA SER A 377 38.33 38.60 24.92
C SER A 377 38.75 40.07 24.80
N PRO A 378 38.69 40.67 23.60
CA PRO A 378 38.94 42.10 23.43
C PRO A 378 37.87 42.97 24.11
N PRO A 379 38.23 44.16 24.59
CA PRO A 379 37.33 45.04 25.33
C PRO A 379 36.18 45.56 24.43
N PRO A 380 34.95 45.73 24.96
CA PRO A 380 33.81 46.21 24.20
C PRO A 380 34.02 47.67 23.78
N LYS A 381 34.01 47.94 22.47
CA LYS A 381 33.94 49.31 21.94
C LYS A 381 32.55 49.88 22.22
N GLY A 382 32.53 51.07 22.81
CA GLY A 382 31.35 51.77 23.30
C GLY A 382 30.21 51.87 22.29
N GLY A 383 29.07 51.27 22.66
CA GLY A 383 27.77 51.49 22.03
C GLY A 383 26.93 52.43 22.89
N LYS A 384 26.43 53.50 22.28
CA LYS A 384 25.58 54.54 22.87
C LYS A 384 24.30 53.95 23.51
N PRO A 385 23.77 54.54 24.60
CA PRO A 385 22.54 54.09 25.24
C PRO A 385 21.32 54.30 24.34
N LYS A 386 20.55 53.23 24.12
CA LYS A 386 19.22 53.28 23.48
C LYS A 386 18.16 53.72 24.50
N PRO A 387 17.07 54.39 24.06
CA PRO A 387 16.00 54.84 24.93
C PRO A 387 15.19 53.67 25.50
N VAL A 388 14.84 53.79 26.78
CA VAL A 388 14.02 52.86 27.56
C VAL A 388 12.59 52.85 26.99
N VAL A 389 12.21 51.74 26.35
CA VAL A 389 10.81 51.46 26.03
C VAL A 389 10.18 50.77 27.25
N ARG A 390 9.17 51.42 27.79
CA ARG A 390 8.40 51.04 28.97
C ARG A 390 7.63 49.75 28.68
N ALA A 391 7.84 48.72 29.51
CA ALA A 391 7.08 47.47 29.45
C ALA A 391 5.59 47.70 29.80
N PRO A 392 4.65 46.99 29.14
CA PRO A 392 3.25 46.97 29.57
C PRO A 392 3.08 46.15 30.87
N PRO A 393 2.04 46.45 31.67
CA PRO A 393 1.81 45.82 32.96
C PRO A 393 1.46 44.34 32.83
N PHE A 394 2.03 43.54 33.73
CA PHE A 394 1.69 42.14 33.96
C PHE A 394 0.18 41.99 34.25
N SER A 395 -0.50 41.19 33.44
CA SER A 395 -1.81 40.64 33.80
C SER A 395 -1.63 39.46 34.78
N PRO A 396 -2.47 39.34 35.82
CA PRO A 396 -2.41 38.24 36.77
C PRO A 396 -2.85 36.92 36.12
N PRO A 397 -2.38 35.77 36.65
CA PRO A 397 -2.75 34.45 36.13
C PRO A 397 -4.24 34.18 36.37
N GLU A 398 -4.94 33.86 35.29
CA GLU A 398 -6.33 33.42 35.29
C GLU A 398 -6.40 32.04 35.96
N LEU A 399 -7.08 31.96 37.11
CA LEU A 399 -7.40 30.69 37.76
C LEU A 399 -8.29 29.87 36.84
N SER A 400 -7.77 28.74 36.36
CA SER A 400 -8.53 27.71 35.68
C SER A 400 -9.70 27.24 36.55
N SER A 401 -10.92 27.44 36.06
CA SER A 401 -12.13 26.84 36.66
C SER A 401 -12.09 25.31 36.52
N PRO A 402 -12.64 24.55 37.49
CA PRO A 402 -12.68 23.09 37.42
C PRO A 402 -13.60 22.60 36.29
N PRO A 403 -13.35 21.39 35.75
CA PRO A 403 -14.11 20.83 34.64
C PRO A 403 -15.57 20.62 35.02
N ARG A 404 -16.47 21.19 34.21
CA ARG A 404 -17.92 21.00 34.29
C ARG A 404 -18.25 19.54 34.01
N ALA A 405 -18.90 18.87 34.96
CA ALA A 405 -19.39 17.50 34.80
C ALA A 405 -20.30 17.40 33.56
N ARG A 406 -20.00 16.46 32.65
CA ARG A 406 -20.87 16.14 31.52
C ARG A 406 -22.11 15.40 32.03
N SER A 407 -23.28 15.91 31.68
CA SER A 407 -24.55 15.21 31.86
C SER A 407 -24.60 13.93 31.00
N PRO A 408 -25.23 12.84 31.48
CA PRO A 408 -25.36 11.61 30.72
C PRO A 408 -26.35 11.78 29.55
N PRO A 409 -26.18 10.99 28.45
CA PRO A 409 -27.08 11.04 27.31
C PRO A 409 -28.47 10.46 27.67
N PRO A 410 -29.53 10.91 26.98
CA PRO A 410 -30.88 10.38 27.19
C PRO A 410 -30.95 8.92 26.71
N ARG A 411 -31.50 8.06 27.56
CA ARG A 411 -31.84 6.68 27.19
C ARG A 411 -32.93 6.70 26.11
N ARG A 412 -32.73 5.91 25.05
CA ARG A 412 -33.81 5.39 24.21
C ARG A 412 -33.98 3.91 24.52
#